data_AF-A0A8C6KFF6-F1
#
_entry.id   AF-A0A8C6KFF6-F1
#
_cell.length_a   1.000
_cell.length_b   1.000
_cell.length_c   1.000
_cell.angle_alpha   90.00
_cell.angle_beta   90.00
_cell.angle_gamma   90.00
#
_symmetry.space_group_name_H-M   'P 1'
#
loop_
_entity.id
_entity.type
_entity.pdbx_description
1 polymer ?
#
loop_
_entity_poly.entity_id
_entity_poly.type
_entity_poly.pdbx_seq_one_letter_code
_entity_poly.pdbx_strand_id
1 'polypeptide(L)'
;MESESIDSDSLKDDSSDFGSLYEPEVKTTKRRKQAGTGPQPPKRPKNNAGLRVTSSPNSSPISSPSVPSQQQQAFSQGTSRWVSPSRPVRNGNGESPEVGAKDIYDAVCSGKSAMVTVVDEWLDSYKRSREAGLLVLINFIVQSCGCRGVVTREMLDSMQNAEIIGTLTKEFDEESVTYPLTTPGPQLKRFKAGLSEFARVLVRSCSNSLIYDEYLFPSLLALLTGLSDSQVRAFRHTSTLLAMKLMTGLVGVAVTVLVQLQTTQRRYDMENSKSPSDRSSDRLEKRKEKMLQENRMEVASMMNATFRGVFVHRYRDRLPEIRALCIEELGLWLKSDPEDFLNDGCLKYLGWMLHDKQSPVRLQCVRALQGLYKEKEFIGRLELFTSRFKERLLSMVLDKDPDVAVEVVNLLLVIQQ
;
A
#
# COMPACT_ATOMS: atom_id res chain seq x y z
N MET A 1 27.56 -0.62 54.72
CA MET A 1 26.38 -1.43 55.01
C MET A 1 25.20 -0.47 54.96
N GLU A 2 24.30 -0.53 53.99
CA GLU A 2 24.17 -1.44 52.84
C GLU A 2 23.90 -0.64 51.56
N SER A 3 24.12 -1.28 50.40
CA SER A 3 23.95 -0.69 49.08
C SER A 3 22.96 -1.53 48.28
N GLU A 4 21.75 -1.01 48.04
CA GLU A 4 20.79 -1.66 47.16
C GLU A 4 21.05 -1.27 45.70
N SER A 5 21.57 -2.22 44.93
CA SER A 5 21.72 -2.14 43.49
C SER A 5 20.39 -2.47 42.79
N ILE A 6 19.81 -1.50 42.09
CA ILE A 6 18.68 -1.75 41.19
C ILE A 6 19.23 -2.34 39.89
N ASP A 7 18.93 -3.61 39.64
CA ASP A 7 19.33 -4.32 38.42
C ASP A 7 18.68 -3.67 37.17
N SER A 8 19.52 -3.27 36.22
CA SER A 8 19.06 -2.87 34.89
C SER A 8 18.97 -4.10 34.00
N ASP A 9 17.84 -4.82 34.02
CA ASP A 9 17.71 -6.01 33.19
C ASP A 9 17.79 -5.65 31.70
N SER A 10 18.72 -6.31 31.02
CA SER A 10 19.12 -5.98 29.66
C SER A 10 18.22 -6.74 28.68
N LEU A 11 17.56 -6.01 27.78
CA LEU A 11 16.85 -6.59 26.63
C LEU A 11 17.86 -7.33 25.74
N LYS A 12 18.00 -8.64 25.96
CA LYS A 12 18.84 -9.51 25.13
C LYS A 12 18.19 -9.69 23.76
N ASP A 13 19.00 -9.43 22.74
CA ASP A 13 18.64 -9.49 21.33
C ASP A 13 18.50 -10.95 20.88
N ASP A 14 17.27 -11.46 20.85
CA ASP A 14 16.97 -12.75 20.23
C ASP A 14 16.56 -12.53 18.78
N SER A 15 17.57 -12.40 17.92
CA SER A 15 17.44 -12.17 16.48
C SER A 15 17.25 -13.47 15.68
N SER A 16 16.97 -14.59 16.36
CA SER A 16 17.01 -15.93 15.76
C SER A 16 15.66 -16.49 15.24
N ASP A 17 14.52 -15.86 15.58
CA ASP A 17 13.20 -16.27 15.08
C ASP A 17 12.65 -15.30 14.02
N PHE A 18 13.16 -15.46 12.81
CA PHE A 18 12.59 -14.88 11.58
C PHE A 18 12.00 -15.95 10.67
N GLY A 19 11.13 -16.80 11.23
CA GLY A 19 10.12 -17.51 10.44
C GLY A 19 9.41 -16.57 9.45
N SER A 20 8.89 -17.12 8.35
CA SER A 20 8.33 -16.28 7.29
C SER A 20 7.12 -15.48 7.78
N LEU A 21 7.32 -14.17 7.99
CA LEU A 21 6.26 -13.19 8.23
C LEU A 21 5.27 -13.04 7.06
N TYR A 22 5.49 -13.76 5.95
CA TYR A 22 4.61 -13.79 4.80
C TYR A 22 4.72 -15.16 4.12
N GLU A 23 3.98 -16.17 4.61
CA GLU A 23 3.62 -17.34 3.81
C GLU A 23 2.13 -17.25 3.47
N PRO A 24 1.75 -17.13 2.17
CA PRO A 24 0.35 -17.17 1.80
C PRO A 24 -0.19 -18.60 1.99
N GLU A 25 -1.05 -18.81 3.01
CA GLU A 25 -1.65 -20.13 3.28
C GLU A 25 -2.41 -20.69 2.07
N VAL A 26 -1.81 -21.63 1.35
CA VAL A 26 -2.49 -22.44 0.35
C VAL A 26 -3.17 -23.62 1.05
N LYS A 27 -4.43 -23.43 1.45
CA LYS A 27 -5.25 -24.46 2.13
C LYS A 27 -5.50 -25.68 1.24
N THR A 28 -4.63 -26.67 1.32
CA THR A 28 -4.77 -27.96 0.64
C THR A 28 -5.71 -28.90 1.42
N THR A 29 -6.94 -29.04 0.93
CA THR A 29 -7.92 -29.99 1.51
C THR A 29 -7.52 -31.43 1.21
N LYS A 30 -6.99 -32.13 2.23
CA LYS A 30 -6.64 -33.56 2.14
C LYS A 30 -7.89 -34.43 1.94
N ARG A 31 -8.11 -34.89 0.71
CA ARG A 31 -9.11 -35.92 0.36
C ARG A 31 -8.78 -37.26 1.04
N ARG A 32 -9.73 -37.80 1.79
CA ARG A 32 -9.64 -39.09 2.51
C ARG A 32 -9.75 -40.26 1.52
N LYS A 33 -8.83 -41.24 1.61
CA LYS A 33 -8.81 -42.44 0.74
C LYS A 33 -10.05 -43.32 0.94
N GLN A 34 -10.54 -43.92 -0.14
CA GLN A 34 -11.38 -45.14 -0.16
C GLN A 34 -10.71 -46.21 -1.01
N ALA A 35 -10.96 -47.48 -0.70
CA ALA A 35 -10.51 -48.65 -1.45
C ALA A 35 -11.72 -49.42 -2.02
N GLY A 36 -11.53 -50.16 -3.13
CA GLY A 36 -12.56 -51.06 -3.70
C GLY A 36 -12.65 -52.41 -2.95
N THR A 37 -13.37 -53.44 -3.39
CA THR A 37 -14.01 -53.77 -4.69
C THR A 37 -15.05 -54.91 -4.53
N GLY A 38 -16.07 -55.05 -5.39
CA GLY A 38 -16.78 -56.34 -5.62
C GLY A 38 -18.29 -56.42 -5.27
N PRO A 39 -19.05 -57.40 -5.80
CA PRO A 39 -20.17 -57.06 -6.73
C PRO A 39 -21.57 -57.72 -6.55
N GLN A 40 -22.63 -56.97 -6.95
CA GLN A 40 -23.99 -57.39 -7.44
C GLN A 40 -24.94 -58.22 -6.50
N PRO A 41 -26.25 -58.48 -6.80
CA PRO A 41 -27.10 -58.23 -8.00
C PRO A 41 -28.47 -57.47 -7.68
N PRO A 42 -29.54 -57.45 -8.52
CA PRO A 42 -30.55 -56.34 -8.54
C PRO A 42 -32.02 -56.70 -8.22
N LYS A 43 -32.90 -55.68 -7.98
CA LYS A 43 -34.37 -55.77 -8.20
C LYS A 43 -35.02 -54.46 -8.72
N ARG A 44 -36.12 -54.62 -9.47
CA ARG A 44 -36.89 -53.62 -10.26
C ARG A 44 -38.21 -53.19 -9.53
N PRO A 45 -39.13 -52.38 -10.09
CA PRO A 45 -39.82 -51.31 -9.35
C PRO A 45 -41.29 -51.61 -9.01
N LYS A 46 -41.96 -50.69 -8.28
CA LYS A 46 -43.43 -50.56 -8.28
C LYS A 46 -43.92 -49.11 -8.21
N ASN A 47 -45.02 -48.90 -8.93
CA ASN A 47 -45.94 -47.74 -8.93
C ASN A 47 -46.64 -47.60 -7.54
N ASN A 48 -47.53 -46.65 -7.24
CA ASN A 48 -48.38 -45.82 -8.09
C ASN A 48 -49.05 -44.64 -7.33
N ALA A 49 -49.64 -43.72 -8.09
CA ALA A 49 -50.89 -42.96 -7.81
C ALA A 49 -50.96 -41.88 -6.68
N GLY A 50 -51.58 -40.75 -7.04
CA GLY A 50 -51.93 -39.64 -6.13
C GLY A 50 -52.55 -38.42 -6.87
N LEU A 51 -53.74 -38.56 -7.45
CA LEU A 51 -54.42 -37.55 -8.28
C LEU A 51 -55.39 -36.64 -7.49
N ARG A 52 -55.29 -35.31 -7.68
CA ARG A 52 -56.40 -34.31 -7.84
C ARG A 52 -55.77 -32.91 -7.98
N VAL A 53 -55.90 -32.13 -9.07
CA VAL A 53 -57.03 -31.68 -9.92
C VAL A 53 -57.85 -30.53 -9.29
N THR A 54 -57.84 -29.38 -9.99
CA THR A 54 -58.59 -28.08 -9.91
C THR A 54 -57.77 -26.86 -9.43
N SER A 55 -57.95 -25.63 -9.99
CA SER A 55 -58.41 -25.22 -11.34
C SER A 55 -58.14 -23.71 -11.60
N SER A 56 -57.74 -23.34 -12.83
CA SER A 56 -57.69 -21.95 -13.37
C SER A 56 -59.08 -21.52 -13.92
N PRO A 57 -59.28 -20.33 -14.56
CA PRO A 57 -58.44 -19.13 -14.71
C PRO A 57 -59.19 -17.78 -14.44
N ASN A 58 -58.55 -16.59 -14.53
CA ASN A 58 -58.75 -15.62 -15.63
C ASN A 58 -58.16 -14.19 -15.44
N SER A 59 -57.73 -13.62 -16.57
CA SER A 59 -57.72 -12.21 -17.03
C SER A 59 -57.15 -11.03 -16.19
N SER A 60 -56.20 -10.36 -16.85
CA SER A 60 -55.60 -8.99 -16.70
C SER A 60 -56.64 -7.83 -16.84
N PRO A 61 -56.29 -6.50 -16.97
CA PRO A 61 -54.97 -5.85 -17.21
C PRO A 61 -54.69 -4.41 -16.62
N ILE A 62 -53.49 -3.88 -16.94
CA ILE A 62 -53.12 -2.46 -17.20
C ILE A 62 -53.16 -1.40 -16.05
N SER A 63 -51.99 -0.79 -15.75
CA SER A 63 -51.73 0.67 -15.90
C SER A 63 -50.37 1.10 -15.30
N SER A 64 -49.70 2.06 -15.95
CA SER A 64 -48.53 2.81 -15.46
C SER A 64 -48.83 4.32 -15.42
N PRO A 65 -48.09 5.08 -14.59
CA PRO A 65 -47.69 6.45 -14.94
C PRO A 65 -46.17 6.67 -14.70
N SER A 66 -45.37 7.35 -15.53
CA SER A 66 -45.49 8.63 -16.26
C SER A 66 -44.86 9.82 -15.50
N VAL A 67 -43.91 10.46 -16.17
CA VAL A 67 -43.08 11.61 -15.75
C VAL A 67 -43.88 12.93 -15.79
N PRO A 68 -43.51 13.94 -14.98
CA PRO A 68 -43.75 15.35 -15.34
C PRO A 68 -42.44 16.11 -15.61
N SER A 69 -42.47 16.97 -16.62
CA SER A 69 -41.45 17.98 -16.91
C SER A 69 -42.14 19.26 -17.36
N GLN A 70 -41.71 20.41 -16.85
CA GLN A 70 -41.59 21.73 -17.51
C GLN A 70 -41.75 22.89 -16.52
N GLN A 71 -40.80 23.82 -16.55
CA GLN A 71 -41.11 25.23 -16.84
C GLN A 71 -39.88 25.93 -17.43
N GLN A 72 -40.12 26.88 -18.34
CA GLN A 72 -39.12 27.69 -19.05
C GLN A 72 -39.28 29.17 -18.68
N GLN A 73 -38.28 29.98 -19.08
CA GLN A 73 -38.19 31.47 -19.16
C GLN A 73 -37.13 32.06 -18.21
N ALA A 74 -36.31 33.07 -18.59
CA ALA A 74 -36.10 33.74 -19.88
C ALA A 74 -34.69 34.40 -19.96
N PHE A 75 -34.39 35.05 -21.09
CA PHE A 75 -33.14 35.75 -21.44
C PHE A 75 -32.70 36.87 -20.48
N SER A 76 -31.38 37.04 -20.30
CA SER A 76 -30.71 38.36 -20.20
C SER A 76 -29.22 38.27 -20.57
N GLN A 77 -28.62 39.39 -21.01
CA GLN A 77 -27.30 39.47 -21.66
C GLN A 77 -26.18 40.04 -20.76
N GLY A 78 -24.92 39.76 -21.10
CA GLY A 78 -23.71 40.40 -20.52
C GLY A 78 -23.18 39.71 -19.24
N THR A 79 -21.88 39.59 -18.96
CA THR A 79 -20.70 40.26 -19.57
C THR A 79 -19.39 39.48 -19.31
N SER A 80 -18.33 39.83 -20.05
CA SER A 80 -16.90 39.52 -19.80
C SER A 80 -16.44 38.06 -19.63
N ARG A 81 -15.82 37.54 -20.71
CA ARG A 81 -14.85 36.42 -20.62
C ARG A 81 -13.57 36.90 -19.92
N TRP A 82 -13.08 36.16 -18.93
CA TRP A 82 -11.68 36.25 -18.50
C TRP A 82 -10.85 35.25 -19.29
N VAL A 83 -9.91 35.76 -20.09
CA VAL A 83 -9.00 34.96 -20.92
C VAL A 83 -7.76 34.62 -20.09
N SER A 84 -7.51 33.32 -19.86
CA SER A 84 -6.22 32.86 -19.32
C SER A 84 -5.11 33.06 -20.36
N PRO A 85 -3.88 33.51 -19.98
CA PRO A 85 -2.83 33.76 -20.96
C PRO A 85 -2.30 32.46 -21.55
N SER A 86 -2.36 32.34 -22.88
CA SER A 86 -1.73 31.25 -23.62
C SER A 86 -0.21 31.31 -23.49
N ARG A 87 0.44 30.17 -23.21
CA ARG A 87 1.91 30.06 -23.30
C ARG A 87 2.39 30.33 -24.73
N PRO A 88 3.62 30.85 -24.94
CA PRO A 88 4.16 31.04 -26.28
C PRO A 88 4.35 29.69 -26.99
N VAL A 89 3.85 29.59 -28.23
CA VAL A 89 4.11 28.45 -29.10
C VAL A 89 5.55 28.53 -29.60
N ARG A 90 6.39 27.56 -29.24
CA ARG A 90 7.74 27.39 -29.78
C ARG A 90 7.67 26.41 -30.95
N ASN A 91 7.88 26.91 -32.17
CA ASN A 91 8.11 26.06 -33.34
C ASN A 91 9.47 25.36 -33.24
N GLY A 92 9.54 24.10 -33.69
CA GLY A 92 10.81 23.42 -34.01
C GLY A 92 10.92 22.00 -33.47
N ASN A 93 10.76 21.02 -34.37
CA ASN A 93 10.99 19.56 -34.23
C ASN A 93 10.02 18.77 -33.34
N GLY A 94 9.50 17.68 -33.92
CA GLY A 94 8.47 16.82 -33.35
C GLY A 94 9.02 15.70 -32.46
N GLU A 95 9.78 16.07 -31.44
CA GLU A 95 10.00 15.22 -30.26
C GLU A 95 9.06 15.74 -29.17
N SER A 96 8.18 14.87 -28.66
CA SER A 96 7.41 15.17 -27.45
C SER A 96 8.40 15.54 -26.34
N PRO A 97 8.21 16.64 -25.58
CA PRO A 97 9.15 17.03 -24.54
C PRO A 97 9.29 15.89 -23.53
N GLU A 98 10.48 15.28 -23.45
CA GLU A 98 10.72 14.22 -22.50
C GLU A 98 10.71 14.79 -21.08
N VAL A 99 9.80 14.27 -20.24
CA VAL A 99 9.66 14.69 -18.84
C VAL A 99 10.96 14.38 -18.10
N GLY A 100 11.64 15.42 -17.65
CA GLY A 100 12.89 15.30 -16.91
C GLY A 100 12.68 15.11 -15.40
N ALA A 101 13.72 14.69 -14.70
CA ALA A 101 13.72 14.54 -13.24
C ALA A 101 13.27 15.83 -12.52
N LYS A 102 13.67 16.98 -13.07
CA LYS A 102 13.31 18.30 -12.58
C LYS A 102 11.82 18.60 -12.74
N ASP A 103 11.17 18.17 -13.82
CA ASP A 103 9.74 18.42 -14.03
C ASP A 103 8.89 17.65 -13.00
N ILE A 104 9.29 16.41 -12.68
CA ILE A 104 8.69 15.62 -11.61
C ILE A 104 8.92 16.28 -10.24
N TYR A 105 10.15 16.78 -9.98
CA TYR A 105 10.48 17.49 -8.75
C TYR A 105 9.68 18.79 -8.58
N ASP A 106 9.63 19.62 -9.63
CA ASP A 106 8.89 20.89 -9.63
C ASP A 106 7.38 20.64 -9.51
N ALA A 107 6.87 19.53 -10.05
CA ALA A 107 5.49 19.09 -9.83
C ALA A 107 5.20 18.78 -8.34
N VAL A 108 6.05 17.96 -7.72
CA VAL A 108 5.99 17.62 -6.27
C VAL A 108 6.11 18.88 -5.40
N CYS A 109 7.00 19.82 -5.74
CA CYS A 109 7.20 21.07 -5.02
C CYS A 109 6.06 22.08 -5.21
N SER A 110 5.44 22.14 -6.39
CA SER A 110 4.40 23.14 -6.68
C SER A 110 3.06 22.81 -6.05
N GLY A 111 2.69 21.52 -5.98
CA GLY A 111 1.35 21.07 -5.56
C GLY A 111 0.20 21.60 -6.41
N LYS A 112 0.49 22.13 -7.62
CA LYS A 112 -0.48 22.76 -8.54
C LYS A 112 -0.54 22.09 -9.91
N SER A 113 0.51 21.35 -10.28
CA SER A 113 0.54 20.49 -11.46
C SER A 113 -0.38 19.27 -11.27
N ALA A 114 -0.99 18.80 -12.36
CA ALA A 114 -1.68 17.51 -12.36
C ALA A 114 -0.64 16.38 -12.24
N MET A 115 -0.45 15.85 -11.02
CA MET A 115 0.50 14.76 -10.76
C MET A 115 0.27 13.54 -11.68
N VAL A 116 -1.00 13.24 -11.95
CA VAL A 116 -1.42 12.19 -12.90
C VAL A 116 -0.80 12.41 -14.27
N THR A 117 -0.92 13.60 -14.86
CA THR A 117 -0.37 13.93 -16.17
C THR A 117 1.15 13.77 -16.21
N VAL A 118 1.87 14.26 -15.20
CA VAL A 118 3.34 14.17 -15.15
C VAL A 118 3.81 12.71 -15.02
N VAL A 119 3.11 11.90 -14.23
CA VAL A 119 3.39 10.46 -14.10
C VAL A 119 3.06 9.71 -15.39
N ASP A 120 1.92 9.99 -16.04
CA ASP A 120 1.52 9.34 -17.29
C ASP A 120 2.47 9.67 -18.45
N GLU A 121 2.88 10.93 -18.59
CA GLU A 121 3.87 11.37 -19.59
C GLU A 121 5.25 10.73 -19.36
N TRP A 122 5.70 10.64 -18.09
CA TRP A 122 6.93 9.91 -17.73
C TRP A 122 6.80 8.40 -18.00
N LEU A 123 5.66 7.79 -17.68
CA LEU A 123 5.39 6.37 -17.97
C LEU A 123 5.41 6.07 -19.47
N ASP A 124 4.92 6.98 -20.30
CA ASP A 124 5.03 6.85 -21.76
C ASP A 124 6.47 6.99 -22.25
N SER A 125 7.32 7.75 -21.56
CA SER A 125 8.77 7.75 -21.80
C SER A 125 9.43 6.43 -21.39
N TYR A 126 9.11 5.93 -20.19
CA TYR A 126 9.58 4.62 -19.69
C TYR A 126 9.21 3.45 -20.62
N LYS A 127 8.00 3.48 -21.22
CA LYS A 127 7.58 2.49 -22.24
C LYS A 127 8.42 2.55 -23.53
N ARG A 128 9.00 3.70 -23.87
CA ARG A 128 9.91 3.87 -25.03
C ARG A 128 11.34 3.41 -24.69
N SER A 129 11.84 3.77 -23.51
CA SER A 129 13.14 3.30 -23.00
C SER A 129 13.08 3.12 -21.48
N ARG A 130 13.10 1.87 -21.04
CA ARG A 130 12.98 1.51 -19.61
C ARG A 130 14.15 2.07 -18.79
N GLU A 131 15.37 1.95 -19.31
CA GLU A 131 16.60 2.47 -18.70
C GLU A 131 16.58 4.00 -18.58
N ALA A 132 16.19 4.73 -19.63
CA ALA A 132 16.12 6.19 -19.59
C ALA A 132 15.02 6.68 -18.64
N GLY A 133 13.84 6.05 -18.66
CA GLY A 133 12.75 6.35 -17.74
C GLY A 133 13.13 6.07 -16.28
N LEU A 134 13.80 4.95 -16.01
CA LEU A 134 14.34 4.63 -14.68
C LEU A 134 15.40 5.65 -14.24
N LEU A 135 16.33 6.04 -15.11
CA LEU A 135 17.36 7.04 -14.81
C LEU A 135 16.77 8.41 -14.44
N VAL A 136 15.68 8.82 -15.11
CA VAL A 136 14.90 10.02 -14.75
C VAL A 136 14.30 9.89 -13.35
N LEU A 137 13.69 8.73 -13.03
CA LEU A 137 13.10 8.47 -11.71
C LEU A 137 14.15 8.47 -10.59
N ILE A 138 15.30 7.84 -10.84
CA ILE A 138 16.44 7.81 -9.91
C ILE A 138 16.93 9.24 -9.62
N ASN A 139 17.17 10.04 -10.65
CA ASN A 139 17.63 11.42 -10.47
C ASN A 139 16.58 12.31 -9.77
N PHE A 140 15.29 12.09 -10.00
CA PHE A 140 14.22 12.74 -9.23
C PHE A 140 14.30 12.40 -7.73
N ILE A 141 14.61 11.16 -7.36
CA ILE A 141 14.77 10.72 -5.96
C ILE A 141 16.02 11.36 -5.35
N VAL A 142 17.14 11.40 -6.08
CA VAL A 142 18.39 12.05 -5.65
C VAL A 142 18.17 13.54 -5.38
N GLN A 143 17.50 14.25 -6.30
CA GLN A 143 17.10 15.65 -6.14
C GLN A 143 16.11 15.83 -4.98
N SER A 144 15.18 14.88 -4.77
CA SER A 144 14.25 14.88 -3.63
C SER A 144 14.96 14.76 -2.28
N CYS A 145 16.13 14.10 -2.24
CA CYS A 145 16.99 14.07 -1.07
C CYS A 145 17.77 15.38 -0.85
N GLY A 146 17.69 16.36 -1.76
CA GLY A 146 18.49 17.57 -1.73
C GLY A 146 19.95 17.39 -2.17
N CYS A 147 20.31 16.24 -2.76
CA CYS A 147 21.64 16.05 -3.34
C CYS A 147 21.73 16.78 -4.69
N ARG A 148 22.90 17.39 -4.96
CA ARG A 148 23.20 18.05 -6.25
C ARG A 148 23.84 17.10 -7.28
N GLY A 149 24.23 15.90 -6.84
CA GLY A 149 24.80 14.86 -7.69
C GLY A 149 23.81 14.33 -8.73
N VAL A 150 24.35 13.81 -9.82
CA VAL A 150 23.57 13.29 -10.96
C VAL A 150 24.04 11.89 -11.28
N VAL A 151 23.11 10.92 -11.25
CA VAL A 151 23.40 9.55 -11.71
C VAL A 151 23.42 9.56 -13.23
N THR A 152 24.54 9.17 -13.85
CA THR A 152 24.66 9.03 -15.30
C THR A 152 24.19 7.65 -15.76
N ARG A 153 24.03 7.47 -17.09
CA ARG A 153 23.74 6.15 -17.66
C ARG A 153 24.90 5.17 -17.39
N GLU A 154 26.15 5.61 -17.54
CA GLU A 154 27.30 4.73 -17.28
C GLU A 154 27.33 4.21 -15.83
N MET A 155 26.95 5.06 -14.87
CA MET A 155 26.83 4.64 -13.46
C MET A 155 25.75 3.56 -13.29
N LEU A 156 24.58 3.72 -13.93
CA LEU A 156 23.48 2.75 -13.83
C LEU A 156 23.83 1.41 -14.50
N ASP A 157 24.61 1.43 -15.58
CA ASP A 157 25.00 0.25 -16.34
C ASP A 157 26.19 -0.51 -15.73
N SER A 158 27.10 0.18 -15.03
CA SER A 158 28.38 -0.38 -14.58
C SER A 158 28.59 -0.49 -13.07
N MET A 159 27.73 0.12 -12.24
CA MET A 159 27.92 0.19 -10.78
C MET A 159 26.74 -0.41 -10.01
N GLN A 160 27.01 -1.02 -8.86
CA GLN A 160 25.93 -1.43 -7.95
C GLN A 160 25.33 -0.22 -7.21
N ASN A 161 24.09 -0.34 -6.75
CA ASN A 161 23.41 0.71 -5.97
C ASN A 161 24.26 1.23 -4.80
N ALA A 162 25.01 0.36 -4.11
CA ALA A 162 25.90 0.76 -3.00
C ALA A 162 27.02 1.71 -3.46
N GLU A 163 27.59 1.49 -4.65
CA GLU A 163 28.66 2.32 -5.21
C GLU A 163 28.12 3.64 -5.76
N ILE A 164 26.93 3.61 -6.39
CA ILE A 164 26.19 4.81 -6.83
C ILE A 164 25.90 5.69 -5.60
N ILE A 165 25.34 5.12 -4.53
CA ILE A 165 25.07 5.84 -3.28
C ILE A 165 26.37 6.33 -2.63
N GLY A 166 27.45 5.55 -2.67
CA GLY A 166 28.77 5.97 -2.20
C GLY A 166 29.34 7.16 -2.97
N THR A 167 29.03 7.28 -4.26
CA THR A 167 29.40 8.43 -5.10
C THR A 167 28.53 9.65 -4.77
N LEU A 168 27.20 9.48 -4.76
CA LEU A 168 26.25 10.53 -4.37
C LEU A 168 26.45 11.05 -2.94
N THR A 169 27.02 10.25 -2.05
CA THR A 169 27.39 10.67 -0.69
C THR A 169 28.58 11.64 -0.70
N LYS A 170 29.55 11.47 -1.60
CA LYS A 170 30.70 12.39 -1.76
C LYS A 170 30.29 13.71 -2.43
N GLU A 171 29.25 13.68 -3.25
CA GLU A 171 28.65 14.87 -3.89
C GLU A 171 27.60 15.55 -3.00
N PHE A 172 27.31 14.99 -1.83
CA PHE A 172 26.41 15.59 -0.85
C PHE A 172 27.11 16.74 -0.12
N ASP A 173 26.38 17.84 0.04
CA ASP A 173 26.88 19.03 0.73
C ASP A 173 26.83 18.81 2.25
N GLU A 174 27.96 18.42 2.86
CA GLU A 174 28.05 18.14 4.30
C GLU A 174 27.75 19.37 5.17
N GLU A 175 27.92 20.59 4.65
CA GLU A 175 27.59 21.84 5.35
C GLU A 175 26.08 22.13 5.36
N SER A 176 25.32 21.57 4.39
CA SER A 176 23.87 21.76 4.29
C SER A 176 23.07 20.83 5.22
N VAL A 177 22.82 21.28 6.44
CA VAL A 177 21.93 20.61 7.41
C VAL A 177 20.48 20.50 6.91
N THR A 178 20.08 21.35 5.96
CA THR A 178 18.72 21.42 5.39
C THR A 178 18.56 20.61 4.11
N TYR A 179 17.45 19.88 4.00
CA TYR A 179 16.99 19.19 2.79
C TYR A 179 15.45 19.38 2.65
N PRO A 180 14.80 18.98 1.53
CA PRO A 180 13.39 19.30 1.29
C PRO A 180 12.41 18.85 2.39
N LEU A 181 12.70 17.71 3.05
CA LEU A 181 11.90 17.18 4.16
C LEU A 181 12.27 17.74 5.56
N THR A 182 13.17 18.72 5.67
CA THR A 182 13.44 19.48 6.90
C THR A 182 13.26 21.00 6.75
N THR A 183 12.97 21.49 5.54
CA THR A 183 12.82 22.93 5.24
C THR A 183 11.54 23.49 5.88
N PRO A 184 11.60 24.34 6.94
CA PRO A 184 10.43 24.65 7.75
C PRO A 184 9.28 25.35 7.02
N GLY A 185 8.08 25.28 7.62
CA GLY A 185 6.90 26.02 7.18
C GLY A 185 6.04 25.29 6.13
N PRO A 186 5.27 26.02 5.30
CA PRO A 186 4.33 25.42 4.34
C PRO A 186 5.00 24.57 3.25
N GLN A 187 6.29 24.78 2.99
CA GLN A 187 7.04 24.06 1.95
C GLN A 187 7.21 22.58 2.31
N LEU A 188 7.66 22.26 3.54
CA LEU A 188 7.71 20.88 4.06
C LEU A 188 6.38 20.14 3.91
N LYS A 189 5.28 20.75 4.37
CA LYS A 189 3.96 20.10 4.34
C LYS A 189 3.55 19.79 2.90
N ARG A 190 3.79 20.71 1.97
CA ARG A 190 3.50 20.54 0.54
C ARG A 190 4.40 19.47 -0.09
N PHE A 191 5.70 19.48 0.20
CA PHE A 191 6.65 18.51 -0.36
C PHE A 191 6.37 17.09 0.16
N LYS A 192 6.15 16.88 1.47
CA LYS A 192 5.74 15.58 2.03
C LYS A 192 4.45 15.08 1.36
N ALA A 193 3.46 15.95 1.19
CA ALA A 193 2.20 15.60 0.53
C ALA A 193 2.41 15.26 -0.95
N GLY A 194 3.18 16.07 -1.69
CA GLY A 194 3.49 15.87 -3.10
C GLY A 194 4.24 14.56 -3.37
N LEU A 195 5.24 14.22 -2.55
CA LEU A 195 5.98 12.97 -2.68
C LEU A 195 5.12 11.74 -2.34
N SER A 196 4.22 11.89 -1.34
CA SER A 196 3.22 10.86 -1.01
C SER A 196 2.22 10.64 -2.13
N GLU A 197 1.76 11.73 -2.77
CA GLU A 197 0.83 11.71 -3.89
C GLU A 197 1.49 11.12 -5.15
N PHE A 198 2.75 11.49 -5.44
CA PHE A 198 3.54 10.90 -6.50
C PHE A 198 3.60 9.37 -6.37
N ALA A 199 3.97 8.86 -5.20
CA ALA A 199 4.04 7.41 -4.94
C ALA A 199 2.69 6.71 -5.16
N ARG A 200 1.60 7.34 -4.67
CA ARG A 200 0.23 6.83 -4.82
C ARG A 200 -0.22 6.79 -6.29
N VAL A 201 0.08 7.84 -7.06
CA VAL A 201 -0.25 7.94 -8.49
C VAL A 201 0.59 6.97 -9.32
N LEU A 202 1.88 6.83 -9.03
CA LEU A 202 2.78 5.87 -9.69
C LEU A 202 2.28 4.44 -9.54
N VAL A 203 2.01 3.96 -8.32
CA VAL A 203 1.49 2.61 -8.11
C VAL A 203 0.14 2.41 -8.78
N ARG A 204 -0.77 3.39 -8.68
CA ARG A 204 -2.10 3.33 -9.31
C ARG A 204 -2.05 3.22 -10.84
N SER A 205 -1.13 3.95 -11.48
CA SER A 205 -1.01 3.96 -12.94
C SER A 205 -0.33 2.68 -13.46
N CYS A 206 0.52 2.05 -12.63
CA CYS A 206 1.19 0.80 -12.95
C CYS A 206 0.44 -0.48 -12.55
N SER A 207 -0.64 -0.40 -11.75
CA SER A 207 -1.24 -1.55 -11.04
C SER A 207 -1.75 -2.68 -11.92
N ASN A 208 -2.00 -2.42 -13.20
CA ASN A 208 -2.57 -3.40 -14.15
C ASN A 208 -1.53 -4.02 -15.10
N SER A 209 -0.27 -3.56 -15.07
CA SER A 209 0.78 -4.05 -15.98
C SER A 209 2.20 -3.87 -15.44
N LEU A 210 2.68 -2.63 -15.34
CA LEU A 210 4.09 -2.31 -15.07
C LEU A 210 4.56 -2.64 -13.65
N ILE A 211 3.64 -2.91 -12.73
CA ILE A 211 3.97 -3.49 -11.42
C ILE A 211 4.45 -4.95 -11.50
N TYR A 212 4.21 -5.63 -12.63
CA TYR A 212 4.58 -7.02 -12.89
C TYR A 212 5.66 -7.15 -13.99
N ASP A 213 6.42 -6.08 -14.28
CA ASP A 213 7.42 -6.07 -15.36
C ASP A 213 8.82 -6.57 -14.95
N GLU A 214 8.94 -7.04 -13.69
CA GLU A 214 10.17 -7.51 -13.03
C GLU A 214 11.35 -6.50 -13.06
N TYR A 215 11.12 -5.23 -13.42
CA TYR A 215 12.17 -4.24 -13.61
C TYR A 215 11.91 -2.93 -12.86
N LEU A 216 10.78 -2.23 -13.12
CA LEU A 216 10.56 -0.88 -12.57
C LEU A 216 10.55 -0.87 -11.04
N PHE A 217 9.65 -1.64 -10.44
CA PHE A 217 9.49 -1.66 -8.99
C PHE A 217 10.64 -2.38 -8.28
N PRO A 218 11.15 -3.54 -8.73
CA PRO A 218 12.34 -4.15 -8.15
C PRO A 218 13.56 -3.22 -8.12
N SER A 219 13.90 -2.54 -9.23
CA SER A 219 15.03 -1.60 -9.27
C SER A 219 14.80 -0.37 -8.37
N LEU A 220 13.58 0.19 -8.37
CA LEU A 220 13.20 1.31 -7.51
C LEU A 220 13.32 0.96 -6.02
N LEU A 221 12.75 -0.18 -5.61
CA LEU A 221 12.77 -0.63 -4.21
C LEU A 221 14.19 -1.02 -3.77
N ALA A 222 15.02 -1.59 -4.64
CA ALA A 222 16.42 -1.88 -4.36
C ALA A 222 17.23 -0.59 -4.12
N LEU A 223 17.03 0.46 -4.92
CA LEU A 223 17.68 1.76 -4.71
C LEU A 223 17.20 2.42 -3.40
N LEU A 224 15.89 2.43 -3.15
CA LEU A 224 15.32 3.00 -1.93
C LEU A 224 15.78 2.27 -0.68
N THR A 225 15.94 0.94 -0.74
CA THR A 225 16.52 0.14 0.34
C THR A 225 17.95 0.58 0.64
N GLY A 226 18.82 0.69 -0.37
CA GLY A 226 20.19 1.18 -0.19
C GLY A 226 20.25 2.60 0.37
N LEU A 227 19.43 3.53 -0.15
CA LEU A 227 19.36 4.91 0.35
C LEU A 227 18.85 4.96 1.81
N SER A 228 17.99 4.03 2.22
CA SER A 228 17.45 3.96 3.58
C SER A 228 18.49 3.51 4.62
N ASP A 229 19.55 2.83 4.19
CA ASP A 229 20.63 2.38 5.07
C ASP A 229 21.84 3.33 5.12
N SER A 230 21.88 4.36 4.25
CA SER A 230 22.96 5.35 4.22
C SER A 230 23.12 6.11 5.55
N GLN A 231 24.36 6.52 5.88
CA GLN A 231 24.59 7.41 7.03
C GLN A 231 24.09 8.84 6.80
N VAL A 232 23.87 9.26 5.54
CA VAL A 232 23.32 10.59 5.19
C VAL A 232 21.86 10.68 5.62
N ARG A 233 21.56 11.66 6.50
CA ARG A 233 20.21 11.88 7.07
C ARG A 233 19.15 12.08 5.99
N ALA A 234 19.49 12.85 4.95
CA ALA A 234 18.56 13.23 3.89
C ALA A 234 18.18 12.05 2.99
N PHE A 235 19.14 11.18 2.66
CA PHE A 235 18.89 9.92 1.94
C PHE A 235 17.94 9.02 2.75
N ARG A 236 18.22 8.75 4.03
CA ARG A 236 17.36 7.88 4.86
C ARG A 236 15.94 8.39 4.97
N HIS A 237 15.75 9.66 5.29
CA HIS A 237 14.41 10.19 5.53
C HIS A 237 13.57 10.20 4.24
N THR A 238 14.15 10.63 3.12
CA THR A 238 13.45 10.73 1.84
C THR A 238 13.15 9.35 1.24
N SER A 239 14.12 8.45 1.26
CA SER A 239 13.93 7.08 0.76
C SER A 239 12.95 6.28 1.60
N THR A 240 12.99 6.42 2.94
CA THR A 240 12.01 5.77 3.81
C THR A 240 10.60 6.30 3.54
N LEU A 241 10.41 7.63 3.43
CA LEU A 241 9.10 8.18 3.08
C LEU A 241 8.57 7.60 1.77
N LEU A 242 9.39 7.58 0.72
CA LEU A 242 8.95 7.07 -0.57
C LEU A 242 8.70 5.55 -0.52
N ALA A 243 9.59 4.77 0.09
CA ALA A 243 9.43 3.31 0.23
C ALA A 243 8.17 2.92 1.01
N MET A 244 7.88 3.57 2.15
CA MET A 244 6.68 3.26 2.93
C MET A 244 5.40 3.70 2.18
N LYS A 245 5.43 4.79 1.41
CA LYS A 245 4.28 5.21 0.58
C LYS A 245 4.05 4.31 -0.64
N LEU A 246 5.12 3.80 -1.26
CA LEU A 246 5.03 2.76 -2.29
C LEU A 246 4.46 1.47 -1.71
N MET A 247 4.95 1.03 -0.54
CA MET A 247 4.42 -0.12 0.20
C MET A 247 2.91 0.00 0.45
N THR A 248 2.42 1.15 0.92
CA THR A 248 0.98 1.41 1.09
C THR A 248 0.21 1.28 -0.23
N GLY A 249 0.81 1.68 -1.36
CA GLY A 249 0.26 1.43 -2.69
C GLY A 249 0.23 -0.07 -3.04
N LEU A 250 1.32 -0.80 -2.80
CA LEU A 250 1.43 -2.24 -3.07
C LEU A 250 0.39 -3.05 -2.28
N VAL A 251 0.16 -2.71 -1.01
CA VAL A 251 -0.91 -3.29 -0.18
C VAL A 251 -2.28 -3.09 -0.83
N GLY A 252 -2.57 -1.90 -1.36
CA GLY A 252 -3.80 -1.64 -2.11
C GLY A 252 -3.95 -2.48 -3.38
N VAL A 253 -2.83 -2.79 -4.06
CA VAL A 253 -2.81 -3.71 -5.21
C VAL A 253 -3.00 -5.17 -4.76
N ALA A 254 -2.37 -5.60 -3.67
CA ALA A 254 -2.53 -6.95 -3.11
C ALA A 254 -4.00 -7.26 -2.78
N VAL A 255 -4.67 -6.35 -2.06
CA VAL A 255 -6.11 -6.45 -1.76
C VAL A 255 -6.94 -6.48 -3.04
N THR A 256 -6.60 -5.67 -4.04
CA THR A 256 -7.29 -5.67 -5.34
C THR A 256 -7.14 -7.02 -6.07
N VAL A 257 -5.94 -7.59 -6.11
CA VAL A 257 -5.66 -8.90 -6.71
C VAL A 257 -6.38 -10.01 -5.94
N LEU A 258 -6.42 -9.97 -4.61
CA LEU A 258 -7.13 -10.93 -3.77
C LEU A 258 -8.64 -10.94 -4.08
N VAL A 259 -9.27 -9.76 -4.19
CA VAL A 259 -10.70 -9.64 -4.57
C VAL A 259 -10.94 -10.16 -5.99
N GLN A 260 -10.03 -9.90 -6.93
CA GLN A 260 -10.12 -10.45 -8.30
C GLN A 260 -9.97 -11.97 -8.32
N LEU A 261 -9.09 -12.54 -7.50
CA LEU A 261 -8.88 -13.98 -7.37
C LEU A 261 -10.13 -14.65 -6.79
N GLN A 262 -10.65 -14.16 -5.66
CA GLN A 262 -11.90 -14.65 -5.05
C GLN A 262 -13.09 -14.57 -6.02
N THR A 263 -13.18 -13.49 -6.80
CA THR A 263 -14.25 -13.32 -7.80
C THR A 263 -14.09 -14.30 -8.96
N THR A 264 -12.86 -14.59 -9.38
CA THR A 264 -12.56 -15.56 -10.45
C THR A 264 -12.83 -16.99 -9.97
N GLN A 265 -12.44 -17.34 -8.74
CA GLN A 265 -12.74 -18.64 -8.13
C GLN A 265 -14.25 -18.91 -8.03
N ARG A 266 -15.03 -17.94 -7.55
CA ARG A 266 -16.50 -18.09 -7.46
C ARG A 266 -17.15 -18.28 -8.84
N ARG A 267 -16.63 -17.64 -9.90
CA ARG A 267 -17.10 -17.86 -11.28
C ARG A 267 -16.79 -19.27 -11.76
N TYR A 268 -15.56 -19.73 -11.54
CA TYR A 268 -15.13 -21.08 -11.85
C TYR A 268 -15.99 -22.15 -11.16
N ASP A 269 -16.26 -21.99 -9.87
CA ASP A 269 -17.10 -22.91 -9.10
C ASP A 269 -18.56 -22.93 -9.61
N MET A 270 -19.11 -21.77 -9.99
CA MET A 270 -20.44 -21.67 -10.61
C MET A 270 -20.48 -22.33 -12.00
N GLU A 271 -19.48 -22.12 -12.86
CA GLU A 271 -19.43 -22.71 -14.19
C GLU A 271 -19.27 -24.24 -14.12
N ASN A 272 -18.41 -24.73 -13.22
CA ASN A 272 -18.24 -26.16 -12.98
C ASN A 272 -19.49 -26.82 -12.36
N SER A 273 -20.37 -26.06 -11.69
CA SER A 273 -21.65 -26.58 -11.21
C SER A 273 -22.68 -26.84 -12.32
N LYS A 274 -22.48 -26.28 -13.53
CA LYS A 274 -23.38 -26.45 -14.68
C LYS A 274 -23.28 -27.83 -15.32
N SER A 275 -24.34 -28.19 -16.04
CA SER A 275 -24.42 -29.43 -16.83
C SER A 275 -23.25 -29.51 -17.84
N PRO A 276 -22.71 -30.71 -18.14
CA PRO A 276 -21.59 -30.82 -19.07
C PRO A 276 -21.83 -30.28 -20.48
N SER A 277 -23.09 -30.13 -20.91
CA SER A 277 -23.48 -29.52 -22.19
C SER A 277 -23.50 -27.99 -22.16
N ASP A 278 -23.64 -27.37 -20.99
CA ASP A 278 -23.71 -25.90 -20.83
C ASP A 278 -22.37 -25.27 -20.39
N ARG A 279 -21.33 -26.09 -20.19
CA ARG A 279 -20.01 -25.63 -19.74
C ARG A 279 -19.24 -24.93 -20.85
N SER A 280 -18.86 -23.68 -20.60
CA SER A 280 -18.05 -22.87 -21.50
C SER A 280 -16.68 -22.53 -20.89
N SER A 281 -15.62 -22.60 -21.71
CA SER A 281 -14.29 -22.00 -21.47
C SER A 281 -13.57 -22.21 -20.11
N ASP A 282 -13.77 -23.35 -19.43
CA ASP A 282 -13.05 -23.79 -18.21
C ASP A 282 -11.53 -23.51 -18.22
N ARG A 283 -10.88 -23.66 -19.40
CA ARG A 283 -9.44 -23.41 -19.58
C ARG A 283 -9.02 -21.94 -19.49
N LEU A 284 -9.90 -21.00 -19.84
CA LEU A 284 -9.58 -19.57 -19.84
C LEU A 284 -9.64 -19.00 -18.43
N GLU A 285 -10.66 -19.36 -17.65
CA GLU A 285 -10.78 -18.93 -16.25
C GLU A 285 -9.62 -19.47 -15.42
N LYS A 286 -9.26 -20.75 -15.58
CA LYS A 286 -8.11 -21.37 -14.92
C LYS A 286 -6.77 -20.74 -15.30
N ARG A 287 -6.61 -20.27 -16.54
CA ARG A 287 -5.41 -19.51 -16.94
C ARG A 287 -5.37 -18.13 -16.26
N LYS A 288 -6.52 -17.47 -16.12
CA LYS A 288 -6.64 -16.18 -15.43
C LYS A 288 -6.38 -16.32 -13.92
N GLU A 289 -6.91 -17.37 -13.29
CA GLU A 289 -6.65 -17.70 -11.89
C GLU A 289 -5.14 -17.88 -11.64
N LYS A 290 -4.45 -18.67 -12.47
CA LYS A 290 -2.99 -18.85 -12.38
C LYS A 290 -2.24 -17.52 -12.50
N MET A 291 -2.59 -16.68 -13.48
CA MET A 291 -1.99 -15.36 -13.65
C MET A 291 -2.22 -14.45 -12.43
N LEU A 292 -3.43 -14.45 -11.85
CA LEU A 292 -3.71 -13.67 -10.64
C LEU A 292 -2.94 -14.18 -9.42
N GLN A 293 -2.70 -15.49 -9.33
CA GLN A 293 -1.87 -16.08 -8.28
C GLN A 293 -0.39 -15.70 -8.46
N GLU A 294 0.13 -15.70 -9.68
CA GLU A 294 1.48 -15.21 -10.03
C GLU A 294 1.63 -13.73 -9.66
N ASN A 295 0.67 -12.89 -10.08
CA ASN A 295 0.60 -11.48 -9.71
C ASN A 295 0.55 -11.25 -8.19
N ARG A 296 -0.15 -12.10 -7.43
CA ARG A 296 -0.16 -12.02 -5.96
C ARG A 296 1.22 -12.31 -5.38
N MET A 297 1.91 -13.34 -5.86
CA MET A 297 3.25 -13.71 -5.38
C MET A 297 4.28 -12.61 -5.66
N GLU A 298 4.19 -11.92 -6.79
CA GLU A 298 5.11 -10.83 -7.12
C GLU A 298 4.90 -9.60 -6.22
N VAL A 299 3.64 -9.18 -6.03
CA VAL A 299 3.31 -8.06 -5.12
C VAL A 299 3.69 -8.40 -3.68
N ALA A 300 3.44 -9.64 -3.24
CA ALA A 300 3.88 -10.16 -1.96
C ALA A 300 5.41 -10.12 -1.78
N SER A 301 6.17 -10.49 -2.81
CA SER A 301 7.64 -10.45 -2.82
C SER A 301 8.15 -9.02 -2.60
N MET A 302 7.66 -8.06 -3.39
CA MET A 302 7.99 -6.64 -3.24
C MET A 302 7.59 -6.06 -1.87
N MET A 303 6.43 -6.49 -1.35
CA MET A 303 5.97 -6.13 -0.01
C MET A 303 6.91 -6.67 1.08
N ASN A 304 7.31 -7.95 1.00
CA ASN A 304 8.24 -8.56 1.95
C ASN A 304 9.62 -7.91 1.90
N ALA A 305 10.14 -7.65 0.68
CA ALA A 305 11.41 -6.98 0.46
C ALA A 305 11.42 -5.56 1.07
N THR A 306 10.35 -4.79 0.87
CA THR A 306 10.22 -3.43 1.46
C THR A 306 10.08 -3.48 2.97
N PHE A 307 9.32 -4.44 3.51
CA PHE A 307 9.15 -4.60 4.95
C PHE A 307 10.46 -5.00 5.65
N ARG A 308 11.14 -6.03 5.14
CA ARG A 308 12.41 -6.50 5.71
C ARG A 308 13.55 -5.52 5.46
N GLY A 309 13.72 -5.04 4.24
CA GLY A 309 14.84 -4.18 3.83
C GLY A 309 14.76 -2.74 4.38
N VAL A 310 13.54 -2.18 4.52
CA VAL A 310 13.35 -0.80 4.99
C VAL A 310 12.68 -0.76 6.36
N PHE A 311 11.43 -1.24 6.48
CA PHE A 311 10.64 -1.02 7.70
C PHE A 311 11.33 -1.56 8.97
N VAL A 312 11.80 -2.81 8.96
CA VAL A 312 12.46 -3.48 10.11
C VAL A 312 13.74 -2.79 10.57
N HIS A 313 14.37 -1.96 9.73
CA HIS A 313 15.54 -1.15 10.09
C HIS A 313 15.15 0.28 10.48
N ARG A 314 14.12 0.87 9.86
CA ARG A 314 13.77 2.29 9.99
C ARG A 314 12.71 2.60 11.06
N TYR A 315 11.88 1.65 11.50
CA TYR A 315 10.97 1.85 12.64
C TYR A 315 11.71 2.23 13.94
N ARG A 316 13.02 1.91 14.00
CA ARG A 316 13.96 2.17 15.09
C ARG A 316 15.11 3.12 14.69
N ASP A 317 14.94 3.94 13.65
CA ASP A 317 15.92 4.95 13.25
C ASP A 317 16.20 5.96 14.39
N ARG A 318 17.38 6.59 14.39
CA ARG A 318 17.72 7.64 15.35
C ARG A 318 16.77 8.85 15.24
N LEU A 319 16.28 9.16 14.04
CA LEU A 319 15.34 10.27 13.81
C LEU A 319 13.89 9.92 14.21
N PRO A 320 13.24 10.66 15.11
CA PRO A 320 11.84 10.40 15.46
C PRO A 320 10.87 10.61 14.30
N GLU A 321 11.19 11.49 13.34
CA GLU A 321 10.35 11.74 12.17
C GLU A 321 10.23 10.48 11.29
N ILE A 322 11.34 9.75 11.13
CA ILE A 322 11.38 8.47 10.40
C ILE A 322 10.60 7.40 11.16
N ARG A 323 10.80 7.28 12.49
CA ARG A 323 10.07 6.29 13.31
C ARG A 323 8.57 6.53 13.30
N ALA A 324 8.14 7.78 13.50
CA ALA A 324 6.73 8.17 13.46
C ALA A 324 6.10 7.86 12.10
N LEU A 325 6.83 8.10 11.00
CA LEU A 325 6.41 7.79 9.63
C LEU A 325 6.24 6.27 9.40
N CYS A 326 7.21 5.45 9.81
CA CYS A 326 7.09 3.99 9.71
C CYS A 326 5.85 3.47 10.46
N ILE A 327 5.54 4.03 11.63
CA ILE A 327 4.38 3.66 12.44
C ILE A 327 3.06 4.19 11.88
N GLU A 328 3.05 5.40 11.30
CA GLU A 328 1.93 5.98 10.54
C GLU A 328 1.51 5.00 9.42
N GLU A 329 2.46 4.52 8.61
CA GLU A 329 2.17 3.63 7.49
C GLU A 329 1.86 2.19 7.94
N LEU A 330 2.53 1.64 8.96
CA LEU A 330 2.18 0.32 9.51
C LEU A 330 0.71 0.26 9.97
N GLY A 331 0.22 1.33 10.61
CA GLY A 331 -1.19 1.44 11.00
C GLY A 331 -2.16 1.37 9.81
N LEU A 332 -1.76 1.90 8.64
CA LEU A 332 -2.53 1.80 7.42
C LEU A 332 -2.53 0.35 6.87
N TRP A 333 -1.39 -0.35 6.88
CA TRP A 333 -1.30 -1.73 6.39
C TRP A 333 -2.12 -2.69 7.25
N LEU A 334 -1.97 -2.61 8.57
CA LEU A 334 -2.74 -3.37 9.56
C LEU A 334 -4.26 -3.24 9.37
N LYS A 335 -4.72 -2.06 8.94
CA LYS A 335 -6.13 -1.78 8.67
C LYS A 335 -6.59 -2.19 7.28
N SER A 336 -5.74 -2.00 6.26
CA SER A 336 -6.12 -2.17 4.85
C SER A 336 -6.04 -3.62 4.38
N ASP A 337 -5.11 -4.40 4.93
CA ASP A 337 -4.92 -5.80 4.60
C ASP A 337 -4.70 -6.62 5.90
N PRO A 338 -5.77 -6.82 6.70
CA PRO A 338 -5.67 -7.47 8.00
C PRO A 338 -5.34 -8.97 7.90
N GLU A 339 -5.54 -9.61 6.76
CA GLU A 339 -5.18 -11.03 6.57
C GLU A 339 -3.67 -11.22 6.59
N ASP A 340 -2.93 -10.40 5.84
CA ASP A 340 -1.48 -10.50 5.76
C ASP A 340 -0.76 -9.71 6.89
N PHE A 341 -1.37 -8.63 7.43
CA PHE A 341 -0.72 -7.77 8.46
C PHE A 341 -1.26 -7.89 9.90
N LEU A 342 -2.55 -8.15 10.14
CA LEU A 342 -3.13 -8.05 11.49
C LEU A 342 -2.86 -9.30 12.34
N ASN A 343 -1.59 -9.47 12.69
CA ASN A 343 -1.02 -10.56 13.46
C ASN A 343 0.02 -10.04 14.48
N ASP A 344 0.39 -10.86 15.47
CA ASP A 344 1.36 -10.50 16.52
C ASP A 344 2.74 -10.10 15.95
N GLY A 345 3.12 -10.71 14.82
CA GLY A 345 4.36 -10.44 14.10
C GLY A 345 4.51 -8.97 13.68
N CYS A 346 3.40 -8.31 13.34
CA CYS A 346 3.33 -6.89 13.02
C CYS A 346 2.88 -6.02 14.21
N LEU A 347 1.90 -6.47 15.00
CA LEU A 347 1.38 -5.72 16.14
C LEU A 347 2.46 -5.44 17.21
N LYS A 348 3.47 -6.31 17.36
CA LYS A 348 4.60 -6.08 18.28
C LYS A 348 5.31 -4.75 18.04
N TYR A 349 5.40 -4.26 16.81
CA TYR A 349 6.03 -2.97 16.51
C TYR A 349 5.23 -1.80 17.09
N LEU A 350 3.89 -1.79 16.99
CA LEU A 350 3.07 -0.78 17.67
C LEU A 350 3.28 -0.84 19.19
N GLY A 351 3.30 -2.04 19.77
CA GLY A 351 3.48 -2.25 21.21
C GLY A 351 4.83 -1.77 21.75
N TRP A 352 5.91 -2.01 21.01
CA TRP A 352 7.22 -1.46 21.32
C TRP A 352 7.23 0.06 21.22
N MET A 353 6.67 0.63 20.15
CA MET A 353 6.74 2.08 19.89
C MET A 353 5.82 2.92 20.79
N LEU A 354 4.85 2.33 21.50
CA LEU A 354 4.18 2.96 22.66
C LEU A 354 5.17 3.41 23.76
N HIS A 355 6.38 2.85 23.80
CA HIS A 355 7.44 3.18 24.76
C HIS A 355 8.49 4.17 24.22
N ASP A 356 8.30 4.70 23.01
CA ASP A 356 9.23 5.66 22.41
C ASP A 356 9.40 6.91 23.29
N LYS A 357 10.61 7.46 23.34
CA LYS A 357 10.89 8.66 24.14
C LYS A 357 10.26 9.92 23.55
N GLN A 358 10.04 9.97 22.25
CA GLN A 358 9.52 11.12 21.51
C GLN A 358 8.00 11.02 21.30
N SER A 359 7.27 12.05 21.71
CA SER A 359 5.80 12.05 21.66
C SER A 359 5.19 11.89 20.26
N PRO A 360 5.77 12.42 19.15
CA PRO A 360 5.19 12.21 17.82
C PRO A 360 5.10 10.74 17.41
N VAL A 361 6.02 9.90 17.90
CA VAL A 361 6.03 8.46 17.62
C VAL A 361 4.94 7.75 18.43
N ARG A 362 4.83 8.06 19.73
CA ARG A 362 3.75 7.53 20.60
C ARG A 362 2.37 7.93 20.09
N LEU A 363 2.23 9.18 19.63
CA LEU A 363 1.00 9.71 19.04
C LEU A 363 0.55 8.90 17.82
N GLN A 364 1.47 8.55 16.91
CA GLN A 364 1.14 7.71 15.75
C GLN A 364 0.79 6.28 16.15
N CYS A 365 1.42 5.70 17.18
CA CYS A 365 1.03 4.38 17.71
C CYS A 365 -0.42 4.39 18.18
N VAL A 366 -0.79 5.40 18.98
CA VAL A 366 -2.13 5.53 19.54
C VAL A 366 -3.18 5.75 18.45
N ARG A 367 -2.89 6.59 17.45
CA ARG A 367 -3.78 6.80 16.28
C ARG A 367 -3.95 5.57 15.41
N ALA A 368 -2.87 4.81 15.17
CA ALA A 368 -2.94 3.53 14.48
C ALA A 368 -3.86 2.55 15.24
N LEU A 369 -3.66 2.40 16.56
CA LEU A 369 -4.52 1.56 17.41
C LEU A 369 -5.98 2.01 17.39
N GLN A 370 -6.27 3.32 17.53
CA GLN A 370 -7.65 3.84 17.40
C GLN A 370 -8.28 3.46 16.05
N GLY A 371 -7.49 3.46 14.96
CA GLY A 371 -7.93 3.05 13.64
C GLY A 371 -8.31 1.57 13.54
N LEU A 372 -7.72 0.71 14.37
CA LEU A 372 -7.96 -0.73 14.43
C LEU A 372 -9.11 -1.09 15.38
N TYR A 373 -9.15 -0.56 16.60
CA TYR A 373 -10.23 -0.84 17.57
C TYR A 373 -11.60 -0.29 17.14
N LYS A 374 -11.66 0.65 16.18
CA LYS A 374 -12.92 1.08 15.57
C LYS A 374 -13.57 -0.01 14.70
N GLU A 375 -12.82 -1.00 14.24
CA GLU A 375 -13.32 -2.09 13.39
C GLU A 375 -13.66 -3.32 14.24
N LYS A 376 -14.96 -3.61 14.39
CA LYS A 376 -15.44 -4.68 15.28
C LYS A 376 -14.93 -6.07 14.92
N GLU A 377 -14.64 -6.31 13.63
CA GLU A 377 -14.10 -7.57 13.13
C GLU A 377 -12.64 -7.82 13.57
N PHE A 378 -11.92 -6.78 14.00
CA PHE A 378 -10.51 -6.86 14.38
C PHE A 378 -10.31 -7.18 15.86
N ILE A 379 -11.32 -6.95 16.71
CA ILE A 379 -11.20 -7.02 18.18
C ILE A 379 -10.62 -8.36 18.65
N GLY A 380 -11.09 -9.49 18.12
CA GLY A 380 -10.57 -10.82 18.47
C GLY A 380 -9.08 -11.03 18.14
N ARG A 381 -8.53 -10.33 17.14
CA ARG A 381 -7.07 -10.34 16.84
C ARG A 381 -6.28 -9.37 17.73
N LEU A 382 -6.95 -8.46 18.41
CA LEU A 382 -6.36 -7.44 19.28
C LEU A 382 -6.39 -7.84 20.76
N GLU A 383 -7.10 -8.88 21.18
CA GLU A 383 -7.22 -9.28 22.59
C GLU A 383 -5.87 -9.52 23.28
N LEU A 384 -4.97 -10.29 22.65
CA LEU A 384 -3.64 -10.58 23.19
C LEU A 384 -2.78 -9.32 23.31
N PHE A 385 -2.81 -8.46 22.30
CA PHE A 385 -2.15 -7.14 22.32
C PHE A 385 -2.71 -6.27 23.46
N THR A 386 -4.03 -6.22 23.60
CA THR A 386 -4.73 -5.44 24.64
C THR A 386 -4.28 -5.90 26.02
N SER A 387 -4.34 -7.22 26.28
CA SER A 387 -3.91 -7.83 27.55
C SER A 387 -2.45 -7.50 27.87
N ARG A 388 -1.55 -7.66 26.89
CA ARG A 388 -0.10 -7.43 27.05
C ARG A 388 0.26 -5.95 27.31
N PHE A 389 -0.41 -5.01 26.66
CA PHE A 389 -0.04 -3.58 26.70
C PHE A 389 -1.01 -2.71 27.52
N LYS A 390 -2.01 -3.30 28.19
CA LYS A 390 -3.01 -2.61 29.03
C LYS A 390 -2.39 -1.59 29.99
N GLU A 391 -1.46 -2.03 30.83
CA GLU A 391 -0.84 -1.16 31.85
C GLU A 391 -0.06 -0.01 31.21
N ARG A 392 0.58 -0.25 30.04
CA ARG A 392 1.23 0.82 29.29
C ARG A 392 0.21 1.83 28.77
N LEU A 393 -0.89 1.38 28.16
CA LEU A 393 -1.94 2.26 27.65
C LEU A 393 -2.57 3.08 28.78
N LEU A 394 -2.90 2.47 29.91
CA LEU A 394 -3.41 3.18 31.09
C LEU A 394 -2.41 4.23 31.62
N SER A 395 -1.12 3.90 31.69
CA SER A 395 -0.08 4.86 32.11
C SER A 395 0.02 6.09 31.19
N MET A 396 -0.32 5.95 29.90
CA MET A 396 -0.24 7.05 28.92
C MET A 396 -1.42 8.02 28.98
N VAL A 397 -2.43 7.77 29.83
CA VAL A 397 -3.43 8.82 30.19
C VAL A 397 -2.76 9.99 30.90
N LEU A 398 -1.60 9.75 31.54
CA LEU A 398 -0.74 10.76 32.15
C LEU A 398 0.58 10.94 31.37
N ASP A 399 0.53 10.82 30.05
CA ASP A 399 1.70 11.12 29.21
C ASP A 399 2.14 12.58 29.40
N LYS A 400 3.45 12.83 29.31
CA LYS A 400 4.03 14.18 29.45
C LYS A 400 3.61 15.13 28.33
N ASP A 401 3.21 14.57 27.20
CA ASP A 401 2.69 15.30 26.06
C ASP A 401 1.14 15.25 26.08
N PRO A 402 0.45 16.41 26.17
CA PRO A 402 -0.99 16.44 26.34
C PRO A 402 -1.75 15.92 25.10
N ASP A 403 -1.20 16.06 23.89
CA ASP A 403 -1.83 15.55 22.67
C ASP A 403 -1.84 14.02 22.68
N VAL A 404 -0.75 13.40 23.18
CA VAL A 404 -0.70 11.94 23.39
C VAL A 404 -1.70 11.51 24.45
N ALA A 405 -1.76 12.20 25.59
CA ALA A 405 -2.67 11.86 26.68
C ALA A 405 -4.15 11.89 26.25
N VAL A 406 -4.57 12.94 25.52
CA VAL A 406 -5.93 13.07 24.98
C VAL A 406 -6.26 11.92 24.01
N GLU A 407 -5.35 11.58 23.10
CA GLU A 407 -5.58 10.50 22.13
C GLU A 407 -5.60 9.11 22.78
N VAL A 408 -4.90 8.93 23.91
CA VAL A 408 -4.97 7.70 24.72
C VAL A 408 -6.31 7.58 25.42
N VAL A 409 -6.85 8.66 25.98
CA VAL A 409 -8.23 8.67 26.53
C VAL A 409 -9.24 8.31 25.43
N ASN A 410 -9.12 8.92 24.24
CA ASN A 410 -9.95 8.56 23.08
C ASN A 410 -9.83 7.08 22.70
N LEU A 411 -8.62 6.51 22.74
CA LEU A 411 -8.39 5.08 22.47
C LEU A 411 -9.07 4.18 23.52
N LEU A 412 -8.93 4.48 24.81
CA LEU A 412 -9.56 3.71 25.88
C LEU A 412 -11.09 3.77 25.82
N LEU A 413 -11.66 4.91 25.44
CA LEU A 413 -13.10 5.06 25.19
C LEU A 413 -13.60 4.22 24.01
N VAL A 414 -12.76 3.93 23.01
CA VAL A 414 -13.09 3.01 21.90
C VAL A 414 -12.96 1.55 22.35
N ILE A 415 -11.95 1.21 23.17
CA ILE A 415 -11.74 -0.16 23.69
C ILE A 415 -12.87 -0.59 24.66
N GLN A 416 -13.56 0.35 25.30
CA GLN A 416 -14.67 0.07 26.22
C GLN A 416 -16.01 -0.24 25.51
N GLN A 417 -16.14 0.03 24.19
CA GLN A 417 -17.39 -0.09 23.42
C GLN A 417 -17.58 -1.45 22.74
#